data_AF-A0A8C1PBR6-F1
#
_entry.id   AF-A0A8C1PBR6-F1
#
_cell.length_a   1.000
_cell.length_b   1.000
_cell.length_c   1.000
_cell.angle_alpha   90.00
_cell.angle_beta   90.00
_cell.angle_gamma   90.00
#
_symmetry.space_group_name_H-M   'P 1'
#
loop_
_entity.id
_entity.type
_entity.pdbx_description
1 polymer ?
#
loop_
_entity_poly.entity_id
_entity_poly.type
_entity_poly.pdbx_seq_one_letter_code
_entity_poly.pdbx_strand_id
1 'polypeptide(L)'
;MLRIKALPLLQTHISCYPLVAQRVHQLASIKHVCVLPERRRQGLLYPFSSLEEHLSSQVSQEEFKIFHPSLEELRQAETLFTPSSNHSIDYSTSAVRIDHVPLLKQPEVCFMGRSNVGKSSLIRALFSLVPEVDVRVSKTPGHTKKLNFFTVGKAFTLVDMPGYGHNAPRDFVEMVEPYLQERQNLVRTFLLVDGGAGLQKVDLVAVEMCEEFNLPYVLVVTKMDRTRQGALLALALQLRDFIKNQTSMCFPQPFLVSISMTACSSILALGMMPLCLLIYTSVWTSGDAIQIPFDSIGITLVSLLVPVGLGIYTKHRWPKAAKKILKVGSVVGIFLIIIIAVIGGVLYQSSWTISPSLWIIGTIYPFIGFGLGFLLARFVGQPWYRCRTIALETGMQNAQLASTITQLSFSPAELELMFAFPLIYSIFQLVVAGIAIGLYYTMKRCRRGTSAEEDGEGTQSTVEDQNYALENGGFHCDENGNTENKDKGTKL
;
A
#
# COMPACT_ATOMS: atom_id res chain seq x y z
N MET A 1 23.15 23.25 -53.29
CA MET A 1 22.57 22.02 -52.71
C MET A 1 21.48 22.43 -51.71
N LEU A 2 20.21 22.12 -52.04
CA LEU A 2 18.99 22.02 -51.18
C LEU A 2 18.87 22.99 -49.99
N ARG A 3 18.09 24.09 -49.97
CA ARG A 3 16.63 24.30 -50.17
C ARG A 3 15.73 23.36 -49.35
N ILE A 4 15.01 23.91 -48.36
CA ILE A 4 13.56 23.76 -48.01
C ILE A 4 13.25 24.89 -47.00
N LYS A 5 12.71 26.03 -47.44
CA LYS A 5 11.27 26.41 -47.49
C LYS A 5 10.59 26.51 -46.12
N ALA A 6 10.52 27.73 -45.60
CA ALA A 6 9.42 28.20 -44.77
C ALA A 6 8.15 28.32 -45.62
N LEU A 7 7.02 27.79 -45.15
CA LEU A 7 5.65 28.21 -45.46
C LEU A 7 4.70 27.73 -44.35
N PRO A 8 3.53 28.38 -44.18
CA PRO A 8 2.85 28.60 -42.89
C PRO A 8 1.48 27.89 -42.79
N LEU A 9 0.77 28.20 -41.70
CA LEU A 9 -0.69 28.06 -41.50
C LEU A 9 -1.26 26.63 -41.39
N LEU A 10 -1.61 26.27 -40.15
CA LEU A 10 -2.88 25.61 -39.84
C LEU A 10 -3.44 26.26 -38.56
N GLN A 11 -4.04 27.44 -38.74
CA GLN A 11 -5.14 27.90 -37.90
C GLN A 11 -6.26 26.86 -38.04
N THR A 12 -6.36 25.92 -37.11
CA THR A 12 -7.60 25.17 -36.90
C THR A 12 -8.45 25.96 -35.92
N HIS A 13 -9.55 26.49 -36.46
CA HIS A 13 -10.64 27.19 -35.79
C HIS A 13 -10.88 26.74 -34.34
N ILE A 14 -10.41 27.53 -33.39
CA ILE A 14 -11.02 27.59 -32.06
C ILE A 14 -12.28 28.41 -32.25
N SER A 15 -13.43 27.74 -32.34
CA SER A 15 -14.72 28.41 -32.26
C SER A 15 -14.80 29.09 -30.90
N CYS A 16 -14.58 30.39 -30.87
CA CYS A 16 -14.81 31.23 -29.71
C CYS A 16 -16.31 31.21 -29.39
N TYR A 17 -16.72 30.33 -28.49
CA TYR A 17 -17.95 30.57 -27.75
C TYR A 17 -17.74 31.79 -26.85
N PRO A 18 -18.68 32.76 -26.81
CA PRO A 18 -18.62 33.84 -25.85
C PRO A 18 -18.96 33.26 -24.48
N LEU A 19 -17.96 32.71 -23.80
CA LEU A 19 -18.11 32.25 -22.42
C LEU A 19 -18.33 33.49 -21.56
N VAL A 20 -19.56 33.62 -21.09
CA VAL A 20 -19.93 34.44 -19.94
C VAL A 20 -18.89 34.15 -18.85
N ALA A 21 -18.10 35.17 -18.53
CA ALA A 21 -16.90 35.09 -17.71
C ALA A 21 -17.23 34.77 -16.25
N GLN A 22 -17.52 33.50 -15.94
CA GLN A 22 -17.22 32.99 -14.61
C GLN A 22 -15.71 32.77 -14.54
N ARG A 23 -15.04 33.50 -13.65
CA ARG A 23 -13.58 33.38 -13.44
C ARG A 23 -13.25 31.95 -12.98
N VAL A 24 -12.81 31.11 -13.91
CA VAL A 24 -12.19 29.82 -13.60
C VAL A 24 -11.04 30.07 -12.62
N HIS A 25 -10.99 29.30 -11.55
CA HIS A 25 -9.98 29.49 -10.51
C HIS A 25 -8.57 29.26 -11.08
N GLN A 26 -7.60 30.11 -10.73
CA GLN A 26 -6.24 30.03 -11.31
C GLN A 26 -5.52 28.70 -11.03
N LEU A 27 -5.95 27.95 -10.01
CA LEU A 27 -5.43 26.63 -9.67
C LEU A 27 -6.23 25.46 -10.26
N ALA A 28 -7.22 25.72 -11.13
CA ALA A 28 -8.10 24.68 -11.67
C ALA A 28 -7.42 23.79 -12.73
N SER A 29 -6.34 24.25 -13.36
CA SER A 29 -5.58 23.47 -14.36
C SER A 29 -4.16 23.21 -13.90
N ILE A 30 -3.65 22.00 -14.16
CA ILE A 30 -2.30 21.57 -13.81
C ILE A 30 -1.27 22.46 -14.50
N LYS A 31 -1.57 22.95 -15.71
CA LYS A 31 -0.69 23.85 -16.45
C LYS A 31 -0.35 25.09 -15.63
N HIS A 32 -1.31 25.66 -14.90
CA HIS A 32 -1.07 26.81 -14.03
C HIS A 32 -0.33 26.42 -12.74
N VAL A 33 -0.63 25.24 -12.19
CA VAL A 33 0.07 24.71 -11.00
C VAL A 33 1.55 24.44 -11.28
N CYS A 34 1.90 24.00 -12.49
CA CYS A 34 3.29 23.74 -12.89
C CYS A 34 4.18 25.00 -12.91
N VAL A 35 3.59 26.18 -13.08
CA VAL A 35 4.29 27.48 -13.13
C VAL A 35 4.56 28.06 -11.74
N LEU A 36 3.92 27.51 -10.70
CA LEU A 36 4.12 27.96 -9.32
C LEU A 36 5.53 27.64 -8.79
N PRO A 37 6.02 28.39 -7.78
CA PRO A 37 7.24 28.06 -7.07
C PRO A 37 7.21 26.62 -6.53
N GLU A 38 8.36 25.94 -6.56
CA GLU A 38 8.48 24.50 -6.29
C GLU A 38 7.80 24.07 -4.99
N ARG A 39 8.01 24.81 -3.90
CA ARG A 39 7.40 24.53 -2.59
C ARG A 39 5.87 24.55 -2.62
N ARG A 40 5.26 25.53 -3.32
CA ARG A 40 3.79 25.61 -3.46
C ARG A 40 3.26 24.54 -4.40
N ARG A 41 3.98 24.24 -5.48
CA ARG A 41 3.64 23.17 -6.41
C ARG A 41 3.64 21.79 -5.73
N GLN A 42 4.69 21.49 -4.95
CA GLN A 42 4.79 20.24 -4.19
C GLN A 42 3.67 20.13 -3.15
N GLY A 43 3.40 21.19 -2.36
CA GLY A 43 2.33 21.16 -1.38
C GLY A 43 0.91 20.99 -1.96
N LEU A 44 0.68 21.43 -3.21
CA LEU A 44 -0.61 21.26 -3.89
C LEU A 44 -0.75 19.89 -4.55
N LEU A 45 0.30 19.41 -5.24
CA LEU A 45 0.26 18.14 -5.98
C LEU A 45 0.50 16.92 -5.07
N TYR A 46 1.29 17.11 -4.03
CA TYR A 46 1.75 16.05 -3.12
C TYR A 46 1.60 16.52 -1.65
N PRO A 47 0.38 16.80 -1.18
CA PRO A 47 0.14 17.42 0.13
C PRO A 47 0.65 16.60 1.32
N PHE A 48 0.83 15.29 1.15
CA PHE A 48 1.37 14.42 2.18
C PHE A 48 2.90 14.28 2.14
N SER A 49 3.58 14.75 1.09
CA SER A 49 5.04 14.70 1.03
C SER A 49 5.69 15.50 2.17
N SER A 50 5.06 16.61 2.57
CA SER A 50 5.50 17.37 3.75
C SER A 50 5.27 16.64 5.08
N LEU A 51 4.34 15.69 5.14
CA LEU A 51 4.13 14.86 6.34
C LEU A 51 5.16 13.73 6.42
N GLU A 52 5.67 13.26 5.28
CA GLU A 52 6.75 12.25 5.24
C GLU A 52 8.03 12.73 5.92
N GLU A 53 8.29 14.04 5.90
CA GLU A 53 9.42 14.68 6.61
C GLU A 53 9.30 14.51 8.13
N HIS A 54 8.08 14.48 8.65
CA HIS A 54 7.77 14.37 10.07
C HIS A 54 7.66 12.92 10.56
N LEU A 55 7.58 11.93 9.65
CA LEU A 55 7.58 10.51 10.01
C LEU A 55 8.88 10.13 10.69
N SER A 56 8.84 9.48 11.84
CA SER A 56 10.06 9.01 12.51
C SER A 56 10.86 8.08 11.60
N SER A 57 12.18 8.06 11.78
CA SER A 57 13.09 7.27 10.94
C SER A 57 12.84 5.77 11.06
N GLN A 58 12.14 5.35 12.12
CA GLN A 58 11.74 3.98 12.40
C GLN A 58 10.43 3.60 11.72
N VAL A 59 9.59 4.57 11.32
CA VAL A 59 8.41 4.29 10.53
C VAL A 59 8.86 4.05 9.08
N SER A 60 8.52 2.89 8.55
CA SER A 60 8.84 2.55 7.16
C SER A 60 8.08 3.48 6.21
N GLN A 61 8.81 4.38 5.54
CA GLN A 61 8.25 5.29 4.52
C GLN A 61 7.71 4.52 3.31
N GLU A 62 8.20 3.30 3.05
CA GLU A 62 7.65 2.42 2.00
C GLU A 62 6.22 2.00 2.28
N GLU A 63 5.84 1.97 3.55
CA GLU A 63 4.48 1.67 3.98
C GLU A 63 3.57 2.92 4.05
N PHE A 64 4.13 4.10 3.78
CA PHE A 64 3.43 5.38 3.65
C PHE A 64 3.38 5.86 2.19
N LYS A 65 3.35 4.92 1.22
CA LYS A 65 3.14 5.31 -0.18
C LYS A 65 1.72 5.79 -0.38
N ILE A 66 1.57 7.10 -0.26
CA ILE A 66 0.36 7.83 -0.60
C ILE A 66 0.28 7.93 -2.12
N PHE A 67 -0.94 8.11 -2.63
CA PHE A 67 -1.17 8.27 -4.06
C PHE A 67 -0.32 9.43 -4.61
N HIS A 68 0.73 9.08 -5.33
CA HIS A 68 1.70 10.00 -5.93
C HIS A 68 1.68 9.86 -7.45
N PRO A 69 0.64 10.38 -8.12
CA PRO A 69 0.54 10.30 -9.56
C PRO A 69 1.66 11.12 -10.22
N SER A 70 2.17 10.60 -11.33
CA SER A 70 3.06 11.32 -12.21
C SER A 70 2.34 12.53 -12.82
N LEU A 71 3.11 13.55 -13.24
CA LEU A 71 2.54 14.72 -13.92
C LEU A 71 1.77 14.35 -15.20
N GLU A 72 2.17 13.25 -15.85
CA GLU A 72 1.49 12.77 -17.06
C GLU A 72 0.13 12.13 -16.72
N GLU A 73 0.06 11.30 -15.68
CA GLU A 73 -1.20 10.74 -15.19
C GLU A 73 -2.16 11.85 -14.72
N LEU A 74 -1.63 12.87 -14.03
CA LEU A 74 -2.42 14.03 -13.63
C LEU A 74 -2.99 14.77 -14.85
N ARG A 75 -2.18 15.01 -15.90
CA ARG A 75 -2.66 15.65 -17.13
C ARG A 75 -3.73 14.81 -17.82
N GLN A 76 -3.53 13.50 -17.91
CA GLN A 76 -4.53 12.59 -18.45
C GLN A 76 -5.83 12.65 -17.65
N ALA A 77 -5.76 12.69 -16.32
CA ALA A 77 -6.93 12.87 -15.47
C ALA A 77 -7.64 14.23 -15.72
N GLU A 78 -6.90 15.32 -15.89
CA GLU A 78 -7.48 16.64 -16.23
C GLU A 78 -8.24 16.61 -17.55
N THR A 79 -7.77 15.86 -18.56
CA THR A 79 -8.51 15.73 -19.83
C THR A 79 -9.89 15.08 -19.67
N LEU A 80 -10.07 14.21 -18.67
CA LEU A 80 -11.38 13.61 -18.38
C LEU A 80 -12.38 14.64 -17.82
N PHE A 81 -11.91 15.69 -17.16
CA PHE A 81 -12.75 16.74 -16.58
C PHE A 81 -12.73 18.05 -17.39
N THR A 82 -12.13 18.02 -18.58
CA THR A 82 -12.09 19.16 -19.51
C THR A 82 -13.10 18.93 -20.63
N PRO A 83 -14.07 19.84 -20.83
CA PRO A 83 -15.08 19.67 -21.86
C PRO A 83 -14.47 19.82 -23.26
N SER A 84 -14.92 19.01 -24.21
CA SER A 84 -14.57 19.12 -25.62
C SER A 84 -15.79 18.85 -26.50
N SER A 85 -15.71 19.09 -27.81
CA SER A 85 -16.85 18.90 -28.74
C SER A 85 -17.46 17.49 -28.71
N ASN A 86 -16.66 16.48 -28.34
CA ASN A 86 -17.07 15.08 -28.27
C ASN A 86 -17.15 14.55 -26.83
N HIS A 87 -16.96 15.42 -25.83
CA HIS A 87 -16.90 15.08 -24.41
C HIS A 87 -17.56 16.21 -23.59
N SER A 88 -18.89 16.14 -23.43
CA SER A 88 -19.64 17.06 -22.58
C SER A 88 -19.69 16.57 -21.14
N ILE A 89 -19.72 17.48 -20.18
CA ILE A 89 -19.88 17.14 -18.76
C ILE A 89 -21.12 17.87 -18.29
N ASP A 90 -22.14 17.10 -17.90
CA ASP A 90 -23.49 17.62 -17.72
C ASP A 90 -24.11 17.09 -16.43
N TYR A 91 -24.94 17.92 -15.80
CA TYR A 91 -25.85 17.46 -14.76
C TYR A 91 -27.01 16.68 -15.40
N SER A 92 -27.14 15.40 -15.06
CA SER A 92 -28.15 14.52 -15.67
C SER A 92 -29.48 14.59 -14.93
N THR A 93 -29.52 14.21 -13.65
CA THR A 93 -30.76 14.18 -12.86
C THR A 93 -30.48 14.07 -11.35
N SER A 94 -31.53 14.14 -10.54
CA SER A 94 -31.49 13.78 -9.11
C SER A 94 -32.60 12.81 -8.74
N ALA A 95 -32.27 11.84 -7.88
CA ALA A 95 -33.21 10.86 -7.36
C ALA A 95 -33.34 11.00 -5.83
N VAL A 96 -34.58 10.94 -5.35
CA VAL A 96 -34.93 10.89 -3.91
C VAL A 96 -35.23 9.45 -3.47
N ARG A 97 -35.61 8.60 -4.43
CA ARG A 97 -36.00 7.20 -4.26
C ARG A 97 -35.30 6.37 -5.32
N ILE A 98 -35.07 5.10 -5.02
CA ILE A 98 -34.42 4.16 -5.95
C ILE A 98 -35.19 4.06 -7.28
N ASP A 99 -36.52 4.12 -7.24
CA ASP A 99 -37.40 4.09 -8.42
C ASP A 99 -37.15 5.23 -9.42
N HIS A 100 -36.59 6.34 -8.96
CA HIS A 100 -36.30 7.52 -9.77
C HIS A 100 -34.84 7.56 -10.25
N VAL A 101 -34.02 6.58 -9.89
CA VAL A 101 -32.63 6.48 -10.34
C VAL A 101 -32.62 6.14 -11.83
N PRO A 102 -31.93 6.92 -12.67
CA PRO A 102 -31.92 6.68 -14.11
C PRO A 102 -31.26 5.33 -14.43
N LEU A 103 -31.69 4.63 -15.47
CA LEU A 103 -31.04 3.41 -15.95
C LEU A 103 -29.93 3.77 -16.95
N LEU A 104 -28.77 4.16 -16.43
CA LEU A 104 -27.60 4.53 -17.23
C LEU A 104 -26.77 3.30 -17.58
N LYS A 105 -26.27 3.20 -18.81
CA LYS A 105 -25.43 2.07 -19.27
C LYS A 105 -23.93 2.24 -18.97
N GLN A 106 -23.52 3.45 -18.60
CA GLN A 106 -22.12 3.79 -18.33
C GLN A 106 -21.72 3.30 -16.93
N PRO A 107 -20.42 3.04 -16.69
CA PRO A 107 -19.94 2.77 -15.34
C PRO A 107 -20.20 3.97 -14.42
N GLU A 108 -20.58 3.69 -13.18
CA GLU A 108 -20.90 4.69 -12.17
C GLU A 108 -19.84 4.71 -11.07
N VAL A 109 -19.51 5.90 -10.62
CA VAL A 109 -18.57 6.12 -9.53
C VAL A 109 -19.22 7.03 -8.51
N CYS A 110 -19.42 6.54 -7.29
CA CYS A 110 -20.13 7.29 -6.27
C CYS A 110 -19.18 7.92 -5.25
N PHE A 111 -19.61 9.06 -4.71
CA PHE A 111 -18.96 9.75 -3.61
C PHE A 111 -19.87 9.72 -2.40
N MET A 112 -19.36 9.18 -1.30
CA MET A 112 -20.06 9.00 -0.04
C MET A 112 -19.23 9.59 1.11
N GLY A 113 -19.87 10.03 2.19
CA GLY A 113 -19.18 10.52 3.37
C GLY A 113 -20.13 11.25 4.33
N ARG A 114 -19.66 11.60 5.53
CA ARG A 114 -20.44 12.38 6.50
C ARG A 114 -20.95 13.71 5.92
N SER A 115 -22.07 14.19 6.46
CA SER A 115 -22.50 15.57 6.24
C SER A 115 -21.36 16.55 6.52
N ASN A 116 -21.17 17.52 5.61
CA ASN A 116 -20.09 18.51 5.67
C ASN A 116 -18.64 17.96 5.64
N VAL A 117 -18.41 16.71 5.26
CA VAL A 117 -17.03 16.17 5.11
C VAL A 117 -16.22 16.86 4.00
N GLY A 118 -16.88 17.55 3.05
CA GLY A 118 -16.26 18.20 1.90
C GLY A 118 -16.54 17.54 0.56
N LYS A 119 -17.44 16.55 0.53
CA LYS A 119 -17.88 15.82 -0.68
C LYS A 119 -18.30 16.72 -1.84
N SER A 120 -19.34 17.53 -1.67
CA SER A 120 -19.81 18.39 -2.77
C SER A 120 -18.82 19.52 -3.09
N SER A 121 -17.95 19.91 -2.16
CA SER A 121 -16.83 20.83 -2.43
C SER A 121 -15.78 20.18 -3.33
N LEU A 122 -15.44 18.91 -3.09
CA LEU A 122 -14.54 18.13 -3.93
C LEU A 122 -15.12 17.96 -5.34
N ILE A 123 -16.40 17.59 -5.45
CA ILE A 123 -17.07 17.43 -6.75
C ILE A 123 -17.10 18.77 -7.51
N ARG A 124 -17.41 19.87 -6.82
CA ARG A 124 -17.34 21.21 -7.42
C ARG A 124 -15.93 21.55 -7.91
N ALA A 125 -14.89 21.14 -7.18
CA ALA A 125 -13.51 21.34 -7.58
C ALA A 125 -13.15 20.51 -8.83
N LEU A 126 -13.63 19.26 -8.92
CA LEU A 126 -13.45 18.41 -10.10
C LEU A 126 -14.08 19.03 -11.36
N PHE A 127 -15.27 19.65 -11.24
CA PHE A 127 -15.94 20.31 -12.35
C PHE A 127 -15.59 21.80 -12.51
N SER A 128 -14.50 22.26 -11.89
CA SER A 128 -14.13 23.70 -11.90
C SER A 128 -13.79 24.27 -13.28
N LEU A 129 -13.46 23.41 -14.25
CA LEU A 129 -13.25 23.77 -15.67
C LEU A 129 -14.55 23.78 -16.50
N VAL A 130 -15.68 23.41 -15.90
CA VAL A 130 -17.01 23.31 -16.53
C VAL A 130 -17.99 24.24 -15.81
N PRO A 131 -17.99 25.55 -16.12
CA PRO A 131 -18.79 26.54 -15.40
C PRO A 131 -20.31 26.32 -15.52
N GLU A 132 -20.75 25.54 -16.50
CA GLU A 132 -22.16 25.20 -16.74
C GLU A 132 -22.72 24.22 -15.69
N VAL A 133 -21.86 23.41 -15.05
CA VAL A 133 -22.26 22.43 -14.04
C VAL A 133 -22.21 23.06 -12.65
N ASP A 134 -23.36 23.56 -12.18
CA ASP A 134 -23.48 24.12 -10.84
C ASP A 134 -23.64 23.04 -9.76
N VAL A 135 -22.57 22.80 -9.00
CA VAL A 135 -22.58 21.94 -7.82
C VAL A 135 -22.80 22.79 -6.58
N ARG A 136 -23.97 22.64 -5.94
CA ARG A 136 -24.32 23.37 -4.73
C ARG A 136 -23.48 22.91 -3.53
N VAL A 137 -22.87 23.87 -2.84
CA VAL A 137 -22.06 23.65 -1.64
C VAL A 137 -22.61 24.52 -0.53
N SER A 138 -22.84 23.94 0.66
CA SER A 138 -23.27 24.68 1.85
C SER A 138 -22.31 24.41 3.02
N LYS A 139 -22.24 25.38 3.93
CA LYS A 139 -21.62 25.20 5.26
C LYS A 139 -22.58 24.52 6.23
N THR A 140 -23.88 24.52 5.98
CA THR A 140 -24.88 23.86 6.82
C THR A 140 -24.94 22.35 6.54
N PRO A 141 -24.86 21.48 7.58
CA PRO A 141 -24.94 20.03 7.40
C PRO A 141 -26.27 19.60 6.75
N GLY A 142 -26.25 18.50 5.97
CA GLY A 142 -27.45 17.92 5.36
C GLY A 142 -27.97 18.62 4.09
N HIS A 143 -27.10 19.36 3.37
CA HIS A 143 -27.49 20.08 2.16
C HIS A 143 -27.81 19.14 0.98
N THR A 144 -26.98 18.12 0.76
CA THR A 144 -27.22 17.08 -0.25
C THR A 144 -28.19 16.06 0.33
N LYS A 145 -29.45 16.11 -0.11
CA LYS A 145 -30.52 15.18 0.34
C LYS A 145 -30.95 14.15 -0.71
N LYS A 146 -30.37 14.23 -1.91
CA LYS A 146 -30.70 13.43 -3.08
C LYS A 146 -29.44 12.80 -3.65
N LEU A 147 -29.59 11.69 -4.37
CA LEU A 147 -28.56 11.18 -5.27
C LEU A 147 -28.51 12.10 -6.49
N ASN A 148 -27.38 12.75 -6.77
CA ASN A 148 -27.22 13.58 -7.97
C ASN A 148 -26.28 12.90 -8.96
N PHE A 149 -26.67 12.85 -10.24
CA PHE A 149 -25.96 12.17 -11.30
C PHE A 149 -25.35 13.19 -12.26
N PHE A 150 -24.04 13.08 -12.50
CA PHE A 150 -23.29 13.93 -13.43
C PHE A 150 -22.62 13.05 -14.47
N THR A 151 -22.95 13.23 -15.75
CA THR A 151 -22.33 12.47 -16.84
C THR A 151 -21.01 13.10 -17.22
N VAL A 152 -19.93 12.29 -17.27
CA VAL A 152 -18.59 12.73 -17.69
C VAL A 152 -18.32 12.16 -19.08
N GLY A 153 -18.83 12.85 -20.09
CA GLY A 153 -18.82 12.45 -21.49
C GLY A 153 -19.40 11.06 -21.71
N LYS A 154 -18.61 10.21 -22.39
CA LYS A 154 -18.93 8.79 -22.59
C LYS A 154 -18.18 7.86 -21.64
N ALA A 155 -17.40 8.42 -20.71
CA ALA A 155 -16.49 7.66 -19.88
C ALA A 155 -17.21 7.01 -18.70
N PHE A 156 -17.83 7.81 -17.84
CA PHE A 156 -18.53 7.34 -16.64
C PHE A 156 -19.54 8.37 -16.13
N THR A 157 -20.39 7.94 -15.20
CA THR A 157 -21.28 8.83 -14.44
C THR A 157 -20.78 8.98 -13.01
N LEU A 158 -20.62 10.22 -12.55
CA LEU A 158 -20.30 10.55 -11.18
C LEU A 158 -21.59 10.71 -10.37
N VAL A 159 -21.67 10.06 -9.21
CA VAL A 159 -22.85 10.08 -8.35
C VAL A 159 -22.51 10.74 -7.01
N ASP A 160 -23.14 11.89 -6.73
CA ASP A 160 -23.05 12.56 -5.43
C ASP A 160 -24.14 12.02 -4.50
N MET A 161 -23.75 11.26 -3.47
CA MET A 161 -24.69 10.72 -2.49
C MET A 161 -25.07 11.75 -1.42
N PRO A 162 -26.23 11.63 -0.77
CA PRO A 162 -26.47 12.38 0.46
C PRO A 162 -25.37 12.11 1.51
N GLY A 163 -25.19 13.06 2.43
CA GLY A 163 -24.28 12.86 3.55
C GLY A 163 -24.96 12.08 4.67
N TYR A 164 -24.22 11.17 5.32
CA TYR A 164 -24.69 10.45 6.52
C TYR A 164 -24.28 11.14 7.83
N GLY A 165 -24.83 10.67 8.95
CA GLY A 165 -24.61 11.25 10.28
C GLY A 165 -25.49 12.48 10.54
N HIS A 166 -24.91 13.55 11.10
CA HIS A 166 -25.69 14.72 11.53
C HIS A 166 -26.47 15.37 10.37
N ASN A 167 -27.78 15.56 10.57
CA ASN A 167 -28.74 16.06 9.57
C ASN A 167 -28.79 15.23 8.26
N ALA A 168 -28.49 13.93 8.33
CA ALA A 168 -28.80 13.02 7.23
C ALA A 168 -30.31 13.02 6.93
N PRO A 169 -30.72 12.82 5.66
CA PRO A 169 -32.12 12.58 5.32
C PRO A 169 -32.70 11.42 6.13
N ARG A 170 -33.97 11.50 6.52
CA ARG A 170 -34.64 10.39 7.23
C ARG A 170 -34.64 9.10 6.41
N ASP A 171 -34.83 9.25 5.10
CA ASP A 171 -34.91 8.15 4.14
C ASP A 171 -33.52 7.82 3.55
N PHE A 172 -32.43 8.21 4.24
CA PHE A 172 -31.05 8.00 3.76
C PHE A 172 -30.78 6.52 3.51
N VAL A 173 -31.11 5.67 4.48
CA VAL A 173 -30.87 4.23 4.42
C VAL A 173 -31.67 3.61 3.28
N GLU A 174 -32.97 3.91 3.22
CA GLU A 174 -33.89 3.42 2.16
C GLU A 174 -33.48 3.81 0.74
N MET A 175 -32.73 4.90 0.56
CA MET A 175 -32.25 5.34 -0.75
C MET A 175 -30.85 4.82 -1.07
N VAL A 176 -29.93 4.85 -0.11
CA VAL A 176 -28.50 4.60 -0.32
C VAL A 176 -28.16 3.13 -0.28
N GLU A 177 -28.74 2.37 0.66
CA GLU A 177 -28.44 0.95 0.82
C GLU A 177 -28.86 0.13 -0.41
N PRO A 178 -30.10 0.25 -0.95
CA PRO A 178 -30.48 -0.47 -2.17
C PRO A 178 -29.65 -0.03 -3.38
N TYR A 179 -29.30 1.26 -3.46
CA TYR A 179 -28.44 1.74 -4.54
C TYR A 179 -27.05 1.12 -4.47
N LEU A 180 -26.45 1.00 -3.28
CA LEU A 180 -25.15 0.36 -3.12
C LEU A 180 -25.22 -1.14 -3.40
N GLN A 181 -26.29 -1.81 -2.98
CA GLN A 181 -26.43 -3.26 -3.09
C GLN A 181 -26.81 -3.73 -4.50
N GLU A 182 -27.76 -3.07 -5.15
CA GLU A 182 -28.39 -3.59 -6.38
C GLU A 182 -27.77 -3.05 -7.66
N ARG A 183 -27.04 -1.92 -7.59
CA ARG A 183 -26.57 -1.20 -8.77
C ARG A 183 -25.38 -1.88 -9.44
N GLN A 184 -25.68 -2.67 -10.47
CA GLN A 184 -24.69 -3.43 -11.24
C GLN A 184 -23.62 -2.56 -11.94
N ASN A 185 -23.94 -1.31 -12.28
CA ASN A 185 -23.02 -0.43 -12.98
C ASN A 185 -22.10 0.36 -12.04
N LEU A 186 -22.27 0.24 -10.72
CA LEU A 186 -21.41 0.89 -9.73
C LEU A 186 -20.05 0.17 -9.67
N VAL A 187 -19.00 0.83 -10.17
CA VAL A 187 -17.66 0.23 -10.27
C VAL A 187 -16.71 0.67 -9.16
N ARG A 188 -17.00 1.80 -8.49
CA ARG A 188 -16.15 2.35 -7.44
C ARG A 188 -16.91 3.28 -6.50
N THR A 189 -16.56 3.18 -5.22
CA THR A 189 -17.04 4.07 -4.16
C THR A 189 -15.89 4.88 -3.57
N PHE A 190 -16.02 6.20 -3.52
CA PHE A 190 -15.09 7.09 -2.80
C PHE A 190 -15.71 7.48 -1.46
N LEU A 191 -15.15 6.96 -0.37
CA LEU A 191 -15.62 7.23 0.99
C LEU A 191 -14.75 8.31 1.64
N LEU A 192 -15.33 9.46 1.90
CA LEU A 192 -14.62 10.65 2.36
C LEU A 192 -14.58 10.71 3.89
N VAL A 193 -13.42 11.07 4.43
CA VAL A 193 -13.15 11.24 5.87
C VAL A 193 -12.57 12.63 6.11
N ASP A 194 -13.11 13.35 7.10
CA ASP A 194 -12.61 14.67 7.48
C ASP A 194 -11.26 14.53 8.20
N GLY A 195 -10.20 15.16 7.67
CA GLY A 195 -8.86 15.10 8.23
C GLY A 195 -8.74 15.71 9.63
N GLY A 196 -9.66 16.59 10.04
CA GLY A 196 -9.67 17.18 11.39
C GLY A 196 -10.42 16.33 12.40
N ALA A 197 -11.54 15.74 11.99
CA ALA A 197 -12.37 14.91 12.87
C ALA A 197 -11.91 13.45 12.95
N GLY A 198 -11.13 12.98 11.97
CA GLY A 198 -10.70 11.60 11.87
C GLY A 198 -11.82 10.61 11.56
N LEU A 199 -11.54 9.31 11.70
CA LEU A 199 -12.50 8.23 11.45
C LEU A 199 -13.47 8.10 12.62
N GLN A 200 -14.78 8.24 12.37
CA GLN A 200 -15.83 8.12 13.39
C GLN A 200 -16.59 6.80 13.30
N LYS A 201 -17.37 6.46 14.34
CA LYS A 201 -18.20 5.24 14.38
C LYS A 201 -19.13 5.12 13.17
N VAL A 202 -19.76 6.22 12.76
CA VAL A 202 -20.63 6.25 11.56
C VAL A 202 -19.86 6.00 10.26
N ASP A 203 -18.57 6.34 10.19
CA ASP A 203 -17.71 6.01 9.04
C ASP A 203 -17.38 4.50 9.03
N LEU A 204 -17.23 3.89 10.21
CA LEU A 204 -17.00 2.43 10.34
C LEU A 204 -18.20 1.63 9.82
N VAL A 205 -19.43 2.05 10.13
CA VAL A 205 -20.63 1.39 9.59
C VAL A 205 -20.69 1.51 8.07
N ALA A 206 -20.34 2.66 7.50
CA ALA A 206 -20.27 2.82 6.06
C ALA A 206 -19.20 1.92 5.41
N VAL A 207 -18.06 1.72 6.09
CA VAL A 207 -17.02 0.76 5.69
C VAL A 207 -17.55 -0.68 5.76
N GLU A 208 -18.18 -1.06 6.86
CA GLU A 208 -18.75 -2.40 7.06
C GLU A 208 -19.77 -2.73 5.96
N MET A 209 -20.66 -1.79 5.63
CA MET A 209 -21.61 -1.93 4.53
C MET A 209 -20.92 -2.11 3.17
N CYS A 210 -19.83 -1.35 2.90
CA CYS A 210 -19.06 -1.55 1.67
C CYS A 210 -18.40 -2.93 1.61
N GLU A 211 -17.88 -3.43 2.73
CA GLU A 211 -17.27 -4.76 2.82
C GLU A 211 -18.33 -5.87 2.69
N GLU A 212 -19.48 -5.72 3.35
CA GLU A 212 -20.60 -6.68 3.31
C GLU A 212 -21.17 -6.83 1.90
N PHE A 213 -21.37 -5.72 1.20
CA PHE A 213 -21.85 -5.71 -0.19
C PHE A 213 -20.75 -6.01 -1.21
N ASN A 214 -19.52 -6.32 -0.77
CA ASN A 214 -18.36 -6.54 -1.61
C ASN A 214 -18.08 -5.40 -2.60
N LEU A 215 -18.36 -4.18 -2.17
CA LEU A 215 -18.19 -2.97 -2.97
C LEU A 215 -16.75 -2.52 -2.92
N PRO A 216 -16.09 -2.35 -4.08
CA PRO A 216 -14.76 -1.80 -4.09
C PRO A 216 -14.74 -0.30 -3.76
N TYR A 217 -14.03 0.11 -2.71
CA TYR A 217 -13.98 1.51 -2.27
C TYR A 217 -12.57 2.05 -2.03
N VAL A 218 -12.48 3.38 -1.96
CA VAL A 218 -11.25 4.14 -1.68
C VAL A 218 -11.55 5.17 -0.60
N LEU A 219 -10.75 5.18 0.47
CA LEU A 219 -10.82 6.23 1.50
C LEU A 219 -10.15 7.52 0.99
N VAL A 220 -10.84 8.65 1.14
CA VAL A 220 -10.36 9.97 0.71
C VAL A 220 -10.34 10.92 1.90
N VAL A 221 -9.16 11.38 2.31
CA VAL A 221 -9.03 12.35 3.42
C VAL A 221 -9.20 13.77 2.89
N THR A 222 -10.15 14.51 3.45
CA THR A 222 -10.47 15.89 3.07
C THR A 222 -10.07 16.89 4.16
N LYS A 223 -10.11 18.19 3.85
CA LYS A 223 -9.82 19.31 4.79
C LYS A 223 -8.46 19.25 5.48
N MET A 224 -7.48 18.65 4.82
CA MET A 224 -6.12 18.50 5.33
C MET A 224 -5.45 19.85 5.66
N ASP A 225 -5.88 20.91 4.97
CA ASP A 225 -5.43 22.30 5.18
C ASP A 225 -5.79 22.87 6.55
N ARG A 226 -6.82 22.32 7.22
CA ARG A 226 -7.30 22.79 8.52
C ARG A 226 -6.71 22.04 9.71
N THR A 227 -6.03 20.93 9.44
CA THR A 227 -5.51 20.05 10.47
C THR A 227 -4.02 20.31 10.69
N ARG A 228 -3.58 20.30 11.95
CA ARG A 228 -2.14 20.34 12.27
C ARG A 228 -1.44 19.12 11.68
N GLN A 229 -0.23 19.30 11.15
CA GLN A 229 0.53 18.25 10.48
C GLN A 229 0.68 16.98 11.33
N GLY A 230 0.95 17.11 12.63
CA GLY A 230 1.07 15.96 13.54
C GLY A 230 -0.23 15.17 13.72
N ALA A 231 -1.39 15.84 13.77
CA ALA A 231 -2.69 15.17 13.88
C ALA A 231 -3.07 14.48 12.56
N LEU A 232 -2.78 15.11 11.42
CA LEU A 232 -2.98 14.53 10.09
C LEU A 232 -2.10 13.29 9.89
N LEU A 233 -0.87 13.32 10.41
CA LEU A 233 0.05 12.17 10.40
C LEU A 233 -0.48 11.00 11.24
N ALA A 234 -0.94 11.29 12.46
CA ALA A 234 -1.55 10.29 13.33
C ALA A 234 -2.77 9.64 12.67
N LEU A 235 -3.65 10.46 12.06
CA LEU A 235 -4.80 9.96 11.31
C LEU A 235 -4.39 9.08 10.13
N ALA A 236 -3.39 9.49 9.35
CA ALA A 236 -2.91 8.70 8.22
C ALA A 236 -2.38 7.32 8.66
N LEU A 237 -1.67 7.25 9.80
CA LEU A 237 -1.21 5.99 10.39
C LEU A 237 -2.39 5.14 10.89
N GLN A 238 -3.37 5.74 11.57
CA GLN A 238 -4.57 5.06 12.05
C GLN A 238 -5.39 4.48 10.89
N LEU A 239 -5.67 5.27 9.85
CA LEU A 239 -6.40 4.82 8.67
C LEU A 239 -5.69 3.69 7.96
N ARG A 240 -4.36 3.75 7.86
CA ARG A 240 -3.56 2.68 7.28
C ARG A 240 -3.66 1.38 8.09
N ASP A 241 -3.50 1.45 9.41
CA ASP A 241 -3.62 0.28 10.27
C ASP A 241 -5.04 -0.30 10.24
N PHE A 242 -6.05 0.57 10.15
CA PHE A 242 -7.45 0.19 9.95
C PHE A 242 -7.63 -0.55 8.63
N ILE A 243 -7.22 0.02 7.49
CA ILE A 243 -7.31 -0.62 6.17
C ILE A 243 -6.63 -1.99 6.19
N LYS A 244 -5.39 -2.06 6.68
CA LYS A 244 -4.59 -3.29 6.69
C LYS A 244 -5.22 -4.41 7.54
N ASN A 245 -5.87 -4.05 8.64
CA ASN A 245 -6.34 -5.02 9.63
C ASN A 245 -7.81 -5.39 9.50
N GLN A 246 -8.65 -4.46 9.05
CA GLN A 246 -10.11 -4.54 9.14
C GLN A 246 -10.84 -4.50 7.80
N THR A 247 -10.13 -4.21 6.69
CA THR A 247 -10.77 -4.10 5.36
C THR A 247 -10.18 -5.10 4.37
N SER A 248 -10.99 -5.54 3.41
CA SER A 248 -10.61 -6.47 2.36
C SER A 248 -10.92 -5.94 0.96
N MET A 249 -11.96 -5.11 0.83
CA MET A 249 -12.40 -4.47 -0.42
C MET A 249 -11.89 -3.05 -0.59
N CYS A 250 -11.46 -2.40 0.50
CA CYS A 250 -10.74 -1.12 0.40
C CYS A 250 -9.50 -1.33 -0.43
N PHE A 251 -9.31 -0.54 -1.50
CA PHE A 251 -8.13 -0.62 -2.34
C PHE A 251 -6.86 -0.43 -1.49
N PRO A 252 -6.11 -1.50 -1.18
CA PRO A 252 -4.89 -1.38 -0.41
C PRO A 252 -3.78 -1.23 -1.45
N GLN A 253 -2.92 -0.22 -1.35
CA GLN A 253 -1.73 -0.21 -2.21
C GLN A 253 -0.56 -0.92 -1.51
N PRO A 254 -0.30 -2.21 -1.82
CA PRO A 254 1.03 -2.78 -1.69
C PRO A 254 1.53 -3.36 -3.02
N PHE A 255 2.82 -3.22 -3.28
CA PHE A 255 3.56 -4.19 -4.09
C PHE A 255 4.53 -4.93 -3.17
N LEU A 256 4.21 -6.19 -2.88
CA LEU A 256 5.08 -7.14 -2.19
C LEU A 256 6.07 -7.72 -3.20
N VAL A 257 7.33 -7.33 -3.13
CA VAL A 257 8.39 -7.88 -4.01
C VAL A 257 9.24 -8.92 -3.27
N SER A 258 9.38 -8.89 -1.94
CA SER A 258 10.22 -9.86 -1.23
C SER A 258 9.61 -11.27 -1.19
N ILE A 259 8.33 -11.41 -0.85
CA ILE A 259 7.67 -12.73 -0.76
C ILE A 259 7.70 -13.45 -2.11
N SER A 260 7.52 -12.72 -3.21
CA SER A 260 7.59 -13.28 -4.56
C SER A 260 9.00 -13.72 -4.95
N MET A 261 10.05 -12.98 -4.56
CA MET A 261 11.43 -13.37 -4.86
C MET A 261 11.86 -14.60 -4.07
N THR A 262 11.61 -14.67 -2.76
CA THR A 262 11.95 -15.85 -1.95
C THR A 262 11.12 -17.07 -2.34
N ALA A 263 9.82 -16.90 -2.66
CA ALA A 263 8.97 -17.99 -3.14
C ALA A 263 9.42 -18.51 -4.52
N CYS A 264 9.71 -17.60 -5.47
CA CYS A 264 10.19 -17.98 -6.79
C CYS A 264 11.58 -18.64 -6.71
N SER A 265 12.49 -18.10 -5.88
CA SER A 265 13.80 -18.71 -5.61
C SER A 265 13.67 -20.10 -5.00
N SER A 266 12.73 -20.32 -4.08
CA SER A 266 12.53 -21.63 -3.45
C SER A 266 11.99 -22.68 -4.42
N ILE A 267 11.13 -22.27 -5.36
CA ILE A 267 10.62 -23.14 -6.43
C ILE A 267 11.72 -23.41 -7.47
N LEU A 268 12.45 -22.37 -7.91
CA LEU A 268 13.54 -22.52 -8.88
C LEU A 268 14.70 -23.34 -8.30
N ALA A 269 14.92 -23.30 -6.98
CA ALA A 269 15.98 -24.05 -6.31
C ALA A 269 15.86 -25.57 -6.53
N LEU A 270 14.66 -26.12 -6.73
CA LEU A 270 14.46 -27.55 -7.04
C LEU A 270 15.27 -28.03 -8.26
N GLY A 271 15.43 -27.16 -9.26
CA GLY A 271 16.24 -27.46 -10.45
C GLY A 271 17.62 -26.80 -10.42
N MET A 272 17.69 -25.54 -9.98
CA MET A 272 18.92 -24.74 -10.07
C MET A 272 19.98 -25.17 -9.06
N MET A 273 19.60 -25.60 -7.85
CA MET A 273 20.59 -26.00 -6.84
C MET A 273 21.33 -27.29 -7.25
N PRO A 274 20.64 -28.38 -7.66
CA PRO A 274 21.32 -29.56 -8.22
C PRO A 274 22.17 -29.25 -9.45
N LEU A 275 21.68 -28.38 -10.35
CA LEU A 275 22.40 -27.98 -11.56
C LEU A 275 23.68 -27.22 -11.23
N CYS A 276 23.61 -26.23 -10.33
CA CYS A 276 24.78 -25.47 -9.87
C CYS A 276 25.80 -26.38 -9.17
N LEU A 277 25.34 -27.34 -8.35
CA LEU A 277 26.23 -28.32 -7.73
C LEU A 277 26.92 -29.16 -8.79
N LEU A 278 26.20 -29.70 -9.78
CA LEU A 278 26.78 -30.46 -10.87
C LEU A 278 27.85 -29.64 -11.61
N ILE A 279 27.55 -28.38 -11.96
CA ILE A 279 28.50 -27.50 -12.67
C ILE A 279 29.75 -27.25 -11.83
N TYR A 280 29.61 -26.79 -10.58
CA TYR A 280 30.75 -26.39 -9.75
C TYR A 280 31.59 -27.57 -9.24
N THR A 281 30.98 -28.74 -9.09
CA THR A 281 31.66 -29.95 -8.58
C THR A 281 32.12 -30.90 -9.68
N SER A 282 31.67 -30.73 -10.93
CA SER A 282 32.07 -31.58 -12.08
C SER A 282 33.58 -31.76 -12.23
N VAL A 283 34.36 -30.73 -11.88
CA VAL A 283 35.83 -30.75 -11.92
C VAL A 283 36.44 -31.64 -10.84
N TRP A 284 35.72 -31.85 -9.73
CA TRP A 284 36.16 -32.57 -8.52
C TRP A 284 35.56 -33.99 -8.43
N THR A 285 34.39 -34.21 -9.04
CA THR A 285 33.74 -35.53 -9.13
C THR A 285 34.35 -36.44 -10.19
N SER A 286 35.21 -35.90 -11.07
CA SER A 286 35.93 -36.65 -12.11
C SER A 286 37.00 -37.62 -11.54
N GLY A 287 37.30 -37.55 -10.24
CA GLY A 287 38.34 -38.35 -9.57
C GLY A 287 37.86 -39.28 -8.46
N ASP A 288 36.57 -39.68 -8.43
CA ASP A 288 35.95 -40.56 -7.42
C ASP A 288 36.02 -40.08 -5.95
N ALA A 289 36.44 -38.84 -5.69
CA ALA A 289 36.63 -38.35 -4.32
C ALA A 289 35.34 -37.94 -3.59
N ILE A 290 34.26 -37.56 -4.30
CA ILE A 290 33.02 -37.05 -3.69
C ILE A 290 31.80 -37.55 -4.48
N GLN A 291 30.92 -38.32 -3.83
CA GLN A 291 29.61 -38.70 -4.37
C GLN A 291 28.53 -37.73 -3.88
N ILE A 292 27.83 -37.06 -4.80
CA ILE A 292 26.81 -36.08 -4.47
C ILE A 292 25.43 -36.77 -4.44
N PRO A 293 24.72 -36.78 -3.30
CA PRO A 293 23.44 -37.48 -3.16
C PRO A 293 22.28 -36.66 -3.75
N PHE A 294 22.19 -36.59 -5.08
CA PHE A 294 21.16 -35.82 -5.79
C PHE A 294 19.72 -36.21 -5.37
N ASP A 295 19.47 -37.50 -5.11
CA ASP A 295 18.17 -38.00 -4.67
C ASP A 295 17.75 -37.40 -3.33
N SER A 296 18.69 -37.36 -2.36
CA SER A 296 18.42 -36.81 -1.04
C SER A 296 18.26 -35.28 -1.05
N ILE A 297 18.96 -34.60 -1.96
CA ILE A 297 18.78 -33.16 -2.21
C ILE A 297 17.37 -32.89 -2.76
N GLY A 298 16.93 -33.69 -3.74
CA GLY A 298 15.58 -33.58 -4.29
C GLY A 298 14.50 -33.81 -3.22
N ILE A 299 14.64 -34.85 -2.41
CA ILE A 299 13.69 -35.18 -1.33
C ILE A 299 13.63 -34.06 -0.28
N THR A 300 14.78 -33.50 0.13
CA THR A 300 14.81 -32.42 1.13
C THR A 300 14.20 -31.12 0.60
N LEU A 301 14.45 -30.76 -0.67
CA LEU A 301 13.85 -29.59 -1.31
C LEU A 301 12.32 -29.74 -1.45
N VAL A 302 11.83 -30.92 -1.85
CA VAL A 302 10.39 -31.20 -1.92
C VAL A 302 9.76 -31.20 -0.54
N SER A 303 10.43 -31.77 0.46
CA SER A 303 9.98 -31.77 1.86
C SER A 303 9.78 -30.35 2.39
N LEU A 304 10.62 -29.38 2.01
CA LEU A 304 10.47 -27.97 2.39
C LEU A 304 9.24 -27.29 1.76
N LEU A 305 8.77 -27.74 0.59
CA LEU A 305 7.54 -27.19 -0.01
C LEU A 305 6.28 -27.57 0.76
N VAL A 306 6.27 -28.73 1.42
CA VAL A 306 5.11 -29.25 2.15
C VAL A 306 4.67 -28.31 3.29
N PRO A 307 5.52 -27.92 4.25
CA PRO A 307 5.14 -26.99 5.31
C PRO A 307 4.85 -25.58 4.79
N VAL A 308 5.53 -25.13 3.72
CA VAL A 308 5.24 -23.84 3.08
C VAL A 308 3.85 -23.85 2.44
N GLY A 309 3.53 -24.90 1.68
CA GLY A 309 2.22 -25.12 1.07
C GLY A 309 1.12 -25.26 2.11
N LEU A 310 1.36 -26.00 3.20
CA LEU A 310 0.45 -26.09 4.33
C LEU A 310 0.21 -24.72 4.96
N GLY A 311 1.26 -23.93 5.18
CA GLY A 311 1.14 -22.56 5.71
C GLY A 311 0.33 -21.63 4.80
N ILE A 312 0.53 -21.72 3.48
CA ILE A 312 -0.27 -20.98 2.49
C ILE A 312 -1.73 -21.43 2.53
N TYR A 313 -1.98 -22.74 2.56
CA TYR A 313 -3.32 -23.31 2.65
C TYR A 313 -4.04 -22.92 3.94
N THR A 314 -3.36 -23.00 5.10
CA THR A 314 -3.91 -22.57 6.39
C THR A 314 -4.23 -21.08 6.39
N LYS A 315 -3.38 -20.25 5.78
CA LYS A 315 -3.64 -18.81 5.60
C LYS A 315 -4.87 -18.55 4.74
N HIS A 316 -5.05 -19.32 3.67
CA HIS A 316 -6.21 -19.20 2.78
C HIS A 316 -7.51 -19.69 3.45
N ARG A 317 -7.47 -20.83 4.16
CA ARG A 317 -8.66 -21.47 4.73
C ARG A 317 -9.07 -20.92 6.09
N TRP A 318 -8.12 -20.48 6.92
CA TRP A 318 -8.35 -19.98 8.29
C TRP A 318 -7.46 -18.77 8.63
N PRO A 319 -7.78 -17.56 8.14
CA PRO A 319 -6.94 -16.37 8.31
C PRO A 319 -6.78 -15.93 9.77
N LYS A 320 -7.81 -16.10 10.61
CA LYS A 320 -7.77 -15.78 12.05
C LYS A 320 -6.81 -16.70 12.83
N ALA A 321 -6.79 -17.99 12.50
CA ALA A 321 -5.86 -18.95 13.09
C ALA A 321 -4.42 -18.71 12.61
N ALA A 322 -4.24 -18.43 11.31
CA ALA A 322 -2.94 -18.13 10.73
C ALA A 322 -2.26 -16.91 11.40
N LYS A 323 -3.00 -15.86 11.76
CA LYS A 323 -2.45 -14.71 12.52
C LYS A 323 -1.91 -15.12 13.90
N LYS A 324 -2.62 -16.00 14.62
CA LYS A 324 -2.16 -16.53 15.92
C LYS A 324 -0.93 -17.42 15.74
N ILE A 325 -0.97 -18.34 14.77
CA ILE A 325 0.15 -19.23 14.43
C ILE A 325 1.40 -18.43 14.05
N LEU A 326 1.27 -17.39 13.24
CA LEU A 326 2.40 -16.55 12.82
C LEU A 326 3.03 -15.81 14.00
N LYS A 327 2.21 -15.25 14.90
CA LYS A 327 2.71 -14.53 16.08
C LYS A 327 3.47 -15.46 17.03
N VAL A 328 2.91 -16.64 17.31
CA VAL A 328 3.58 -17.65 18.13
C VAL A 328 4.81 -18.20 17.43
N GLY A 329 4.70 -18.53 16.15
CA GLY A 329 5.77 -19.09 15.32
C GLY A 329 6.96 -18.16 15.17
N SER A 330 6.76 -16.85 15.08
CA SER A 330 7.87 -15.87 15.04
C SER A 330 8.67 -15.86 16.34
N VAL A 331 8.00 -15.95 17.49
CA VAL A 331 8.68 -15.99 18.79
C VAL A 331 9.43 -17.32 18.94
N VAL A 332 8.74 -18.44 18.68
CA VAL A 332 9.34 -19.79 18.71
C VAL A 332 10.52 -19.89 17.74
N GLY A 333 10.42 -19.31 16.55
CA GLY A 333 11.48 -19.32 15.54
C GLY A 333 12.75 -18.62 16.00
N ILE A 334 12.65 -17.47 16.68
CA ILE A 334 13.81 -16.78 17.26
C ILE A 334 14.48 -17.66 18.31
N PHE A 335 13.70 -18.25 19.23
CA PHE A 335 14.24 -19.19 20.21
C PHE A 335 14.91 -20.39 19.56
N LEU A 336 14.30 -20.96 18.52
CA LEU A 336 14.86 -22.10 17.79
C LEU A 336 16.19 -21.74 17.10
N ILE A 337 16.30 -20.57 16.48
CA ILE A 337 17.54 -20.09 15.86
C ILE A 337 18.64 -19.95 16.91
N ILE A 338 18.33 -19.38 18.08
CA ILE A 338 19.30 -19.26 19.19
C ILE A 338 19.74 -20.65 19.67
N ILE A 339 18.79 -21.57 19.86
CA ILE A 339 19.08 -22.95 20.27
C ILE A 339 19.98 -23.65 19.24
N ILE A 340 19.66 -23.56 17.95
CA ILE A 340 20.48 -24.16 16.88
C ILE A 340 21.88 -23.55 16.85
N ALA A 341 22.01 -22.23 17.02
CA ALA A 341 23.31 -21.57 17.05
C ALA A 341 24.15 -22.02 18.27
N VAL A 342 23.55 -22.13 19.45
CA VAL A 342 24.22 -22.60 20.68
C VAL A 342 24.61 -24.07 20.56
N ILE A 343 23.69 -24.94 20.14
CA ILE A 343 23.97 -26.36 19.92
C ILE A 343 25.07 -26.52 18.86
N GLY A 344 24.99 -25.79 17.74
CA GLY A 344 26.01 -25.83 16.70
C GLY A 344 27.38 -25.42 17.22
N GLY A 345 27.47 -24.36 18.03
CA GLY A 345 28.72 -23.91 18.63
C GLY A 345 29.31 -24.87 19.69
N VAL A 346 28.45 -25.56 20.45
CA VAL A 346 28.85 -26.49 21.53
C VAL A 346 29.14 -27.90 21.03
N LEU A 347 28.35 -28.41 20.07
CA LEU A 347 28.48 -29.77 19.55
C LEU A 347 29.69 -29.91 18.63
N TYR A 348 30.06 -28.84 17.90
CA TYR A 348 31.18 -28.83 16.97
C TYR A 348 32.34 -27.98 17.51
N GLN A 349 32.82 -28.29 18.71
CA GLN A 349 33.96 -27.61 19.33
C GLN A 349 35.26 -27.72 18.50
N SER A 350 35.42 -28.80 17.73
CA SER A 350 36.49 -28.96 16.74
C SER A 350 36.46 -27.88 15.64
N SER A 351 35.31 -27.26 15.38
CA SER A 351 35.22 -26.20 14.37
C SER A 351 35.93 -24.90 14.76
N TRP A 352 36.28 -24.74 16.04
CA TRP A 352 37.00 -23.56 16.55
C TRP A 352 38.52 -23.65 16.31
N THR A 353 39.05 -24.83 16.00
CA THR A 353 40.49 -25.07 15.74
C THR A 353 40.82 -25.23 14.26
N ILE A 354 39.90 -24.83 13.38
CA ILE A 354 40.03 -24.93 11.92
C ILE A 354 41.01 -23.88 11.36
N SER A 355 41.60 -24.20 10.19
CA SER A 355 42.45 -23.31 9.41
C SER A 355 41.88 -21.87 9.32
N PRO A 356 42.69 -20.83 9.59
CA PRO A 356 42.23 -19.43 9.54
C PRO A 356 41.57 -19.02 8.22
N SER A 357 41.94 -19.66 7.10
CA SER A 357 41.35 -19.44 5.79
C SER A 357 39.84 -19.67 5.76
N LEU A 358 39.32 -20.70 6.42
CA LEU A 358 37.88 -21.01 6.43
C LEU A 358 37.08 -20.00 7.25
N TRP A 359 37.64 -19.51 8.35
CA TRP A 359 37.07 -18.40 9.12
C TRP A 359 37.00 -17.12 8.29
N ILE A 360 38.10 -16.77 7.62
CA ILE A 360 38.17 -15.57 6.77
C ILE A 360 37.12 -15.65 5.65
N ILE A 361 37.04 -16.79 4.94
CA ILE A 361 36.08 -16.95 3.86
C ILE A 361 34.65 -16.93 4.40
N GLY A 362 34.34 -17.71 5.45
CA GLY A 362 33.00 -17.76 6.05
C GLY A 362 32.50 -16.41 6.57
N THR A 363 33.39 -15.56 7.07
CA THR A 363 33.06 -14.20 7.51
C THR A 363 32.89 -13.22 6.34
N ILE A 364 33.73 -13.30 5.30
CA ILE A 364 33.71 -12.35 4.17
C ILE A 364 32.60 -12.68 3.17
N TYR A 365 32.28 -13.95 2.96
CA TYR A 365 31.35 -14.40 1.93
C TYR A 365 29.95 -13.76 2.02
N PRO A 366 29.34 -13.59 3.23
CA PRO A 366 28.11 -12.84 3.36
C PRO A 366 28.22 -11.40 2.83
N PHE A 367 29.29 -10.67 3.18
CA PHE A 367 29.49 -9.29 2.71
C PHE A 367 29.55 -9.20 1.18
N ILE A 368 30.17 -10.18 0.53
CA ILE A 368 30.20 -10.27 -0.94
C ILE A 368 28.77 -10.47 -1.47
N GLY A 369 27.99 -11.37 -0.88
CA GLY A 369 26.60 -11.61 -1.27
C GLY A 369 25.72 -10.36 -1.18
N PHE A 370 25.72 -9.68 -0.04
CA PHE A 370 24.97 -8.42 0.13
C PHE A 370 25.49 -7.32 -0.81
N GLY A 371 26.81 -7.15 -0.93
CA GLY A 371 27.41 -6.10 -1.75
C GLY A 371 27.17 -6.29 -3.24
N LEU A 372 27.40 -7.49 -3.76
CA LEU A 372 27.24 -7.82 -5.17
C LEU A 372 25.77 -7.78 -5.59
N GLY A 373 24.85 -8.27 -4.75
CA GLY A 373 23.41 -8.12 -4.98
C GLY A 373 22.98 -6.66 -5.06
N PHE A 374 23.51 -5.80 -4.20
CA PHE A 374 23.25 -4.36 -4.24
C PHE A 374 23.79 -3.69 -5.52
N LEU A 375 25.05 -3.98 -5.87
CA LEU A 375 25.74 -3.37 -7.01
C LEU A 375 25.12 -3.78 -8.34
N LEU A 376 24.81 -5.07 -8.52
CA LEU A 376 24.14 -5.55 -9.74
C LEU A 376 22.74 -4.96 -9.88
N ALA A 377 21.97 -4.88 -8.80
CA ALA A 377 20.66 -4.22 -8.81
C ALA A 377 20.79 -2.75 -9.22
N ARG A 378 21.83 -2.06 -8.71
CA ARG A 378 22.10 -0.65 -9.03
C ARG A 378 22.54 -0.47 -10.48
N PHE A 379 23.31 -1.40 -11.03
CA PHE A 379 23.76 -1.39 -12.43
C PHE A 379 22.60 -1.54 -13.40
N VAL A 380 21.63 -2.40 -13.09
CA VAL A 380 20.39 -2.58 -13.88
C VAL A 380 19.40 -1.40 -13.72
N GLY A 381 19.78 -0.36 -12.97
CA GLY A 381 18.98 0.86 -12.82
C GLY A 381 17.85 0.74 -11.79
N GLN A 382 17.89 -0.23 -10.88
CA GLN A 382 16.89 -0.33 -9.82
C GLN A 382 17.04 0.83 -8.81
N PRO A 383 15.92 1.33 -8.26
CA PRO A 383 15.94 2.35 -7.23
C PRO A 383 16.53 1.80 -5.92
N TRP A 384 17.15 2.69 -5.13
CA TRP A 384 17.92 2.35 -3.92
C TRP A 384 17.23 1.38 -2.96
N TYR A 385 15.92 1.50 -2.78
CA TYR A 385 15.17 0.62 -1.89
C TYR A 385 15.06 -0.82 -2.43
N ARG A 386 14.81 -1.00 -3.74
CA ARG A 386 14.82 -2.33 -4.39
C ARG A 386 16.22 -2.95 -4.35
N CYS A 387 17.27 -2.14 -4.53
CA CYS A 387 18.64 -2.63 -4.41
C CYS A 387 18.93 -3.21 -3.02
N ARG A 388 18.39 -2.60 -1.95
CA ARG A 388 18.53 -3.12 -0.58
C ARG A 388 17.80 -4.45 -0.40
N THR A 389 16.59 -4.58 -0.95
CA THR A 389 15.85 -5.86 -0.91
C THR A 389 16.59 -6.95 -1.67
N ILE A 390 17.08 -6.66 -2.88
CA ILE A 390 17.84 -7.62 -3.69
C ILE A 390 19.15 -8.00 -2.98
N ALA A 391 19.82 -7.04 -2.34
CA ALA A 391 21.00 -7.30 -1.53
C ALA A 391 20.71 -8.26 -0.35
N LEU A 392 19.60 -8.04 0.37
CA LEU A 392 19.19 -8.92 1.47
C LEU A 392 18.86 -10.34 0.98
N GLU A 393 18.10 -10.48 -0.11
CA GLU A 393 17.77 -11.80 -0.69
C GLU A 393 19.00 -12.52 -1.27
N THR A 394 20.00 -11.78 -1.75
CA THR A 394 21.24 -12.37 -2.28
C THR A 394 22.20 -12.78 -1.16
N GLY A 395 22.30 -11.96 -0.11
CA GLY A 395 23.22 -12.19 1.01
C GLY A 395 22.70 -13.17 2.06
N MET A 396 21.38 -13.24 2.30
CA MET A 396 20.81 -14.23 3.21
C MET A 396 20.53 -15.53 2.47
N GLN A 397 21.29 -16.58 2.82
CA GLN A 397 21.15 -17.90 2.22
C GLN A 397 20.50 -18.88 3.20
N ASN A 398 19.87 -19.92 2.63
CA ASN A 398 19.35 -21.03 3.41
C ASN A 398 20.50 -21.95 3.86
N ALA A 399 21.13 -21.60 4.98
CA ALA A 399 22.24 -22.37 5.55
C ALA A 399 21.82 -23.79 5.96
N GLN A 400 20.55 -24.02 6.29
CA GLN A 400 20.07 -25.34 6.70
C GLN A 400 20.16 -26.35 5.55
N LEU A 401 19.82 -25.94 4.33
CA LEU A 401 19.97 -26.80 3.15
C LEU A 401 21.45 -27.16 2.91
N ALA A 402 22.35 -26.18 3.00
CA ALA A 402 23.79 -26.43 2.87
C ALA A 402 24.30 -27.42 3.92
N SER A 403 23.89 -27.24 5.18
CA SER A 403 24.19 -28.14 6.30
C SER A 403 23.71 -29.59 6.04
N THR A 404 22.48 -29.77 5.57
CA THR A 404 21.95 -31.11 5.25
C THR A 404 22.68 -31.76 4.09
N ILE A 405 23.06 -30.99 3.06
CA ILE A 405 23.86 -31.50 1.94
C ILE A 405 25.22 -32.00 2.43
N THR A 406 25.91 -31.23 3.28
CA THR A 406 27.20 -31.65 3.84
C THR A 406 27.08 -32.91 4.70
N GLN A 407 25.99 -33.07 5.46
CA GLN A 407 25.74 -34.26 6.28
C GLN A 407 25.53 -35.54 5.49
N LEU A 408 24.97 -35.42 4.29
CA LEU A 408 24.67 -36.58 3.45
C LEU A 408 25.80 -36.92 2.48
N SER A 409 26.72 -35.97 2.23
CA SER A 409 27.77 -36.11 1.21
C SER A 409 29.14 -36.49 1.78
N PHE A 410 29.39 -36.27 3.08
CA PHE A 410 30.70 -36.48 3.70
C PHE A 410 30.66 -37.49 4.85
N SER A 411 31.78 -38.17 5.09
CA SER A 411 31.91 -39.11 6.20
C SER A 411 31.90 -38.40 7.57
N PRO A 412 31.54 -39.06 8.68
CA PRO A 412 31.49 -38.42 10.01
C PRO A 412 32.81 -37.75 10.45
N ALA A 413 33.96 -38.28 10.02
CA ALA A 413 35.27 -37.72 10.34
C ALA A 413 35.58 -36.42 9.58
N GLU A 414 35.09 -36.29 8.34
CA GLU A 414 35.25 -35.08 7.52
C GLU A 414 34.16 -34.05 7.80
N LEU A 415 33.02 -34.51 8.33
CA LEU A 415 31.87 -33.68 8.66
C LEU A 415 32.22 -32.57 9.65
N GLU A 416 33.06 -32.85 10.66
CA GLU A 416 33.46 -31.85 11.65
C GLU A 416 34.13 -30.62 11.02
N LEU A 417 34.85 -30.81 9.90
CA LEU A 417 35.51 -29.74 9.15
C LEU A 417 34.56 -29.08 8.15
N MET A 418 33.80 -29.89 7.39
CA MET A 418 32.91 -29.39 6.33
C MET A 418 31.69 -28.64 6.87
N PHE A 419 31.20 -29.01 8.06
CA PHE A 419 30.04 -28.37 8.69
C PHE A 419 30.36 -26.99 9.27
N ALA A 420 31.63 -26.68 9.46
CA ALA A 420 32.05 -25.39 10.01
C ALA A 420 31.71 -24.21 9.11
N PHE A 421 31.81 -24.37 7.78
CA PHE A 421 31.55 -23.27 6.86
C PHE A 421 30.07 -22.84 6.87
N PRO A 422 29.06 -23.74 6.70
CA PRO A 422 27.65 -23.38 6.84
C PRO A 422 27.33 -22.74 8.20
N LEU A 423 27.93 -23.24 9.28
CA LEU A 423 27.74 -22.71 10.62
C LEU A 423 28.27 -21.27 10.73
N ILE A 424 29.53 -21.03 10.37
CA ILE A 424 30.16 -19.70 10.38
C ILE A 424 29.36 -18.75 9.48
N TYR A 425 29.02 -19.17 8.26
CA TYR A 425 28.22 -18.37 7.34
C TYR A 425 26.86 -17.98 7.95
N SER A 426 26.17 -18.92 8.60
CA SER A 426 24.85 -18.68 9.21
C SER A 426 24.88 -17.63 10.32
N ILE A 427 25.96 -17.57 11.09
CA ILE A 427 26.18 -16.58 12.15
C ILE A 427 26.53 -15.23 11.52
N PHE A 428 27.52 -15.20 10.63
CA PHE A 428 28.00 -13.94 10.07
C PHE A 428 27.00 -13.29 9.12
N GLN A 429 26.16 -14.04 8.39
CA GLN A 429 25.10 -13.41 7.58
C GLN A 429 24.11 -12.60 8.44
N LEU A 430 23.82 -13.06 9.68
CA LEU A 430 22.96 -12.34 10.62
C LEU A 430 23.66 -11.10 11.18
N VAL A 431 24.96 -11.21 11.48
CA VAL A 431 25.78 -10.09 11.92
C VAL A 431 25.86 -9.03 10.83
N VAL A 432 26.12 -9.41 9.57
CA VAL A 432 26.19 -8.48 8.44
C VAL A 432 24.85 -7.82 8.17
N ALA A 433 23.75 -8.57 8.19
CA ALA A 433 22.40 -8.01 8.10
C ALA A 433 22.14 -7.00 9.24
N GLY A 434 22.50 -7.35 10.48
CA GLY A 434 22.39 -6.47 11.64
C GLY A 434 23.23 -5.19 11.52
N ILE A 435 24.48 -5.31 11.06
CA ILE A 435 25.37 -4.17 10.80
C ILE A 435 24.81 -3.29 9.67
N ALA A 436 24.32 -3.88 8.58
CA ALA A 436 23.73 -3.14 7.46
C ALA A 436 22.48 -2.34 7.90
N ILE A 437 21.62 -2.96 8.72
CA ILE A 437 20.45 -2.29 9.31
C ILE A 437 20.90 -1.20 10.31
N GLY A 438 21.88 -1.50 11.16
CA GLY A 438 22.43 -0.59 12.16
C GLY A 438 23.06 0.64 11.52
N LEU A 439 23.93 0.46 10.52
CA LEU A 439 24.54 1.52 9.71
C LEU A 439 23.49 2.37 9.02
N TYR A 440 22.46 1.75 8.43
CA TYR A 440 21.36 2.48 7.83
C TYR A 440 20.65 3.37 8.86
N TYR A 441 20.39 2.84 10.05
CA TYR A 441 19.70 3.56 11.11
C TYR A 441 20.55 4.68 11.73
N THR A 442 21.84 4.45 11.96
CA THR A 442 22.78 5.47 12.46
C THR A 442 23.01 6.57 11.43
N MET A 443 23.22 6.25 10.15
CA MET A 443 23.31 7.24 9.07
C MET A 443 22.04 8.10 8.98
N LYS A 444 20.86 7.49 9.15
CA LYS A 444 19.58 8.20 9.17
C LYS A 444 19.43 9.11 10.40
N ARG A 445 19.96 8.70 11.55
CA ARG A 445 19.95 9.48 12.80
C ARG A 445 20.94 10.65 12.75
N CYS A 446 22.14 10.45 12.23
CA CYS A 446 23.13 11.53 12.04
C CYS A 446 22.61 12.62 11.10
N ARG A 447 21.92 12.25 10.02
CA ARG A 447 21.26 13.23 9.12
C ARG A 447 20.14 14.05 9.76
N ARG A 448 19.50 13.55 10.84
CA ARG A 448 18.47 14.28 11.58
C ARG A 448 19.04 15.24 12.63
N GLY A 449 20.17 14.88 13.24
CA GLY A 449 20.83 15.72 14.24
C GLY A 449 21.31 17.04 13.65
N THR A 450 21.81 17.02 12.41
CA THR A 450 22.30 18.23 11.72
C THR A 450 21.17 19.18 11.31
N SER A 451 19.93 18.69 11.12
CA SER A 451 18.78 19.54 10.76
C SER A 451 18.02 20.08 11.98
N ALA A 452 18.19 19.50 13.17
CA ALA A 452 17.47 19.92 14.38
C ALA A 452 18.12 21.11 15.11
N GLU A 453 19.40 21.43 14.85
CA GLU A 453 20.07 22.60 15.41
C GLU A 453 19.73 23.91 14.66
N GLU A 454 19.12 23.85 13.48
CA GLU A 454 18.77 25.05 12.68
C GLU A 454 17.33 25.57 12.92
N ASP A 455 16.41 24.78 13.48
CA ASP A 455 14.96 25.09 13.52
C ASP A 455 14.40 25.42 14.93
N GLY A 456 15.25 25.80 15.89
CA GLY A 456 14.82 26.04 17.28
C GLY A 456 14.31 27.45 17.58
N GLU A 457 13.04 27.76 17.30
CA GLU A 457 12.20 28.73 18.06
C GLU A 457 10.75 28.79 17.54
N GLY A 458 9.76 28.30 18.32
CA GLY A 458 8.34 28.41 17.95
C GLY A 458 7.33 27.58 18.79
N THR A 459 6.68 28.26 19.73
CA THR A 459 5.75 27.85 20.81
C THR A 459 4.57 26.91 20.46
N GLN A 460 4.30 25.91 21.32
CA GLN A 460 3.13 25.03 21.33
C GLN A 460 1.89 25.67 21.99
N SER A 461 0.69 25.44 21.43
CA SER A 461 -0.59 25.67 22.12
C SER A 461 -1.52 24.45 22.04
N THR A 462 -1.94 23.99 23.21
CA THR A 462 -2.93 22.95 23.51
C THR A 462 -4.35 23.44 23.19
N VAL A 463 -5.22 22.57 22.68
CA VAL A 463 -6.67 22.82 22.58
C VAL A 463 -7.39 21.56 23.04
N GLU A 464 -8.28 21.76 24.01
CA GLU A 464 -9.11 20.78 24.72
C GLU A 464 -10.36 20.36 23.92
N ASP A 465 -10.81 19.14 24.17
CA ASP A 465 -12.05 18.53 23.66
C ASP A 465 -13.30 19.20 24.27
N GLN A 466 -14.29 19.53 23.44
CA GLN A 466 -15.67 19.79 23.89
C GLN A 466 -16.70 19.02 23.04
N ASN A 467 -17.51 18.24 23.76
CA ASN A 467 -18.65 17.44 23.35
C ASN A 467 -19.82 18.27 22.80
N TYR A 468 -20.26 17.97 21.57
CA TYR A 468 -21.65 18.20 21.14
C TYR A 468 -22.08 17.11 20.15
N ALA A 469 -22.96 16.20 20.58
CA ALA A 469 -23.63 15.26 19.68
C ALA A 469 -25.07 14.99 20.14
N LEU A 470 -26.02 15.62 19.45
CA LEU A 470 -27.35 15.05 19.20
C LEU A 470 -27.27 14.43 17.79
N GLU A 471 -27.08 13.12 17.74
CA GLU A 471 -27.01 12.31 16.52
C GLU A 471 -28.41 11.87 16.10
N ASN A 472 -28.74 12.04 14.82
CA ASN A 472 -29.92 11.45 14.19
C ASN A 472 -29.47 10.36 13.19
N GLY A 473 -29.75 9.10 13.52
CA GLY A 473 -30.30 8.03 12.66
C GLY A 473 -29.56 7.49 11.42
N GLY A 474 -28.52 8.13 10.90
CA GLY A 474 -28.00 7.79 9.56
C GLY A 474 -27.35 6.40 9.42
N PHE A 475 -26.79 5.87 10.51
CA PHE A 475 -26.20 4.53 10.63
C PHE A 475 -26.19 4.17 12.12
N HIS A 476 -26.97 3.16 12.54
CA HIS A 476 -26.97 2.66 13.92
C HIS A 476 -26.15 1.36 14.00
N CYS A 477 -25.24 1.27 14.97
CA CYS A 477 -24.67 -0.01 15.39
C CYS A 477 -25.64 -0.67 16.36
N ASP A 478 -26.33 -1.72 15.95
CA ASP A 478 -27.07 -2.57 16.89
C ASP A 478 -26.09 -3.51 17.61
N GLU A 479 -25.54 -3.02 18.74
CA GLU A 479 -24.91 -3.90 19.73
C GLU A 479 -26.01 -4.66 20.48
N ASN A 480 -26.55 -5.73 19.87
CA ASN A 480 -27.01 -6.93 20.55
C ASN A 480 -27.53 -7.96 19.55
N GLY A 481 -26.73 -9.00 19.29
CA GLY A 481 -27.23 -10.23 18.70
C GLY A 481 -28.20 -10.90 19.67
N ASN A 482 -29.50 -10.83 19.37
CA ASN A 482 -30.44 -11.83 19.81
C ASN A 482 -31.57 -11.95 18.77
N THR A 483 -31.61 -13.10 18.12
CA THR A 483 -32.78 -13.62 17.41
C THR A 483 -33.96 -13.69 18.38
N GLU A 484 -34.93 -12.79 18.24
CA GLU A 484 -36.30 -13.05 18.67
C GLU A 484 -37.30 -12.62 17.59
N ASN A 485 -38.00 -13.65 17.12
CA ASN A 485 -39.14 -13.61 16.23
C ASN A 485 -40.32 -13.02 17.02
N LYS A 486 -40.82 -11.82 16.68
CA LYS A 486 -42.13 -11.34 17.16
C LYS A 486 -42.94 -10.67 16.06
N ASP A 487 -43.91 -11.46 15.61
CA ASP A 487 -45.23 -11.12 15.11
C ASP A 487 -45.55 -9.66 14.79
N LYS A 488 -45.94 -9.47 13.53
CA LYS A 488 -46.71 -8.31 13.05
C LYS A 488 -48.10 -8.33 13.72
N GLY A 489 -48.25 -7.50 14.75
CA GLY A 489 -49.55 -7.10 15.31
C GLY A 489 -49.99 -5.75 14.77
N THR A 490 -50.91 -5.78 13.82
CA THR A 490 -51.72 -4.68 13.29
C THR A 490 -52.27 -3.76 14.39
N LYS A 491 -52.26 -2.44 14.18
CA LYS A 491 -53.41 -1.55 14.43
C LYS A 491 -53.18 -0.10 13.97
N LEU A 492 -54.05 0.27 13.02
CA LEU A 492 -54.62 1.59 12.68
C LEU A 492 -53.69 2.70 12.16
#